data_AF-A0A7R9JJ01-F1
#
_entry.id   AF-A0A7R9JJ01-F1
#
_cell.length_a   1.000
_cell.length_b   1.000
_cell.length_c   1.000
_cell.angle_alpha   90.00
_cell.angle_beta   90.00
_cell.angle_gamma   90.00
#
_symmetry.space_group_name_H-M   'P 1'
#
loop_
_entity.id
_entity.type
_entity.pdbx_description
1 polymer ?
#
loop_
_entity_poly.entity_id
_entity_poly.type
_entity_poly.pdbx_seq_one_letter_code
_entity_poly.pdbx_strand_id
1 'polypeptide(L)' 'MPSGSGLKVAVICSSNMNRSMEAHAFLSKKGFHVKSFGTGDKVKLPGTAPDRPNCYEFGISYEEIYQDLLNKDKSLYP' A
#
# COMPACT_ATOMS: atom_id res chain seq x y z
N MET A 1 -2.09 21.90 16.70
CA MET A 1 -2.33 22.16 15.26
C MET A 1 -3.83 22.26 15.05
N PRO A 2 -4.35 23.21 14.26
CA PRO A 2 -5.79 23.38 14.13
C PRO A 2 -6.38 22.09 13.59
N SER A 3 -7.35 21.54 14.32
CA SER A 3 -8.10 20.35 13.95
C SER A 3 -8.64 20.55 12.54
N GLY A 4 -8.06 19.85 11.56
CA GLY A 4 -8.58 19.82 10.21
C GLY A 4 -10.08 19.54 10.31
N SER A 5 -10.87 20.38 9.65
CA SER A 5 -12.32 20.26 9.49
C SER A 5 -12.77 18.79 9.45
N GLY A 6 -13.94 18.45 10.00
CA GLY A 6 -14.51 17.08 10.06
C GLY A 6 -14.68 16.32 8.72
N LEU A 7 -14.01 16.77 7.66
CA LEU A 7 -13.76 16.09 6.42
C LEU A 7 -13.09 14.73 6.64
N LYS A 8 -13.76 13.69 6.15
CA LYS A 8 -13.23 12.33 6.06
C LYS A 8 -12.68 12.14 4.66
N VAL A 9 -11.41 11.79 4.56
CA VAL A 9 -10.68 11.66 3.29
C VAL A 9 -10.45 10.19 2.95
N ALA A 10 -10.68 9.82 1.70
CA ALA A 10 -10.25 8.54 1.16
C ALA A 10 -9.19 8.77 0.07
N VAL A 11 -8.09 8.04 0.13
CA VAL A 11 -7.04 8.08 -0.90
C VAL A 11 -6.96 6.73 -1.60
N ILE A 12 -7.06 6.74 -2.93
CA ILE A 12 -7.22 5.52 -3.71
C ILE A 12 -6.07 5.38 -4.71
N CYS A 13 -5.50 4.19 -4.83
CA CYS A 13 -4.64 3.81 -5.95
C CYS A 13 -4.98 2.40 -6.44
N SER A 14 -4.16 1.79 -7.30
CA SER A 14 -4.45 0.44 -7.82
C SER A 14 -4.33 -0.64 -6.74
N SER A 15 -3.18 -0.73 -6.06
CA SER A 15 -2.85 -1.89 -5.20
C SER A 15 -2.77 -1.54 -3.71
N ASN A 16 -3.18 -0.32 -3.33
CA ASN A 16 -3.03 0.22 -1.99
C ASN A 16 -1.62 0.09 -1.36
N MET A 17 -0.55 0.09 -2.16
CA MET A 17 0.78 -0.29 -1.66
C MET A 17 1.77 0.89 -1.60
N ASN A 18 1.65 1.84 -2.53
CA ASN A 18 2.62 2.93 -2.70
C ASN A 18 1.91 4.30 -2.66
N ARG A 19 1.45 4.81 -3.81
CA ARG A 19 0.86 6.16 -3.95
C ARG A 19 -0.20 6.50 -2.89
N SER A 20 -1.16 5.60 -2.64
CA SER A 20 -2.21 5.84 -1.64
C SER A 20 -1.69 5.76 -0.21
N MET A 21 -0.71 4.90 0.07
CA MET A 21 -0.14 4.72 1.40
C MET A 21 0.79 5.88 1.78
N GLU A 22 1.55 6.42 0.83
CA GLU A 22 2.39 7.59 1.08
C GLU A 22 1.54 8.82 1.40
N ALA A 23 0.51 9.08 0.58
CA ALA A 23 -0.44 10.15 0.84
C ALA A 23 -1.25 9.93 2.13
N HIS A 24 -1.64 8.68 2.44
CA HIS A 24 -2.25 8.34 3.71
C HIS A 24 -1.34 8.71 4.89
N ALA A 25 -0.08 8.26 4.87
CA ALA A 25 0.86 8.51 5.95
C ALA A 25 1.10 10.02 6.14
N PHE A 26 1.24 10.77 5.06
CA PHE A 26 1.38 12.22 5.11
C PHE A 26 0.14 12.91 5.71
N LEU A 27 -1.06 12.60 5.21
CA LEU A 27 -2.31 13.21 5.69
C LEU A 27 -2.61 12.83 7.14
N SER A 28 -2.36 11.58 7.51
CA SER A 28 -2.52 11.09 8.88
C SER A 28 -1.59 11.83 9.85
N LYS A 29 -0.31 12.00 9.50
CA LYS A 29 0.66 12.81 10.27
C LYS A 29 0.26 14.28 10.41
N LYS A 30 -0.56 14.81 9.51
CA LYS A 30 -1.13 16.16 9.56
C LYS A 30 -2.45 16.24 10.33
N GLY A 31 -2.95 15.13 10.88
CA GLY A 31 -4.15 15.08 11.71
C GLY A 31 -5.47 14.97 10.93
N PHE A 32 -5.43 14.61 9.65
CA PHE A 32 -6.64 14.36 8.88
C PHE A 32 -7.22 12.97 9.19
N HIS A 33 -8.56 12.86 9.19
CA HIS A 33 -9.23 11.57 9.25
C HIS A 33 -9.21 10.90 7.86
N VAL A 34 -8.13 10.17 7.58
CA VAL A 34 -7.86 9.55 6.28
C VAL A 34 -7.94 8.02 6.33
N LYS A 35 -8.45 7.42 5.25
CA LYS A 35 -8.33 5.99 4.93
C LYS A 35 -7.79 5.81 3.50
N SER A 36 -7.16 4.68 3.20
CA SER A 36 -6.64 4.39 1.86
C SER A 36 -7.05 3.03 1.34
N PHE A 37 -7.25 2.93 0.02
CA PHE A 37 -7.80 1.76 -0.64
C PHE A 37 -7.16 1.48 -2.01
N GLY A 38 -7.40 0.27 -2.50
CA GLY A 38 -7.01 -0.21 -3.83
C GLY A 38 -8.25 -0.43 -4.72
N THR A 39 -8.14 -0.19 -6.02
CA THR A 39 -9.20 -0.48 -7.01
C THR A 39 -8.87 -1.60 -7.99
N GLY A 40 -7.64 -2.12 -7.97
CA GLY A 40 -7.29 -3.28 -8.78
C GLY A 40 -8.01 -4.54 -8.29
N ASP A 41 -7.97 -5.61 -9.08
CA ASP A 41 -8.50 -6.91 -8.66
C ASP A 41 -7.61 -7.55 -7.57
N LYS A 42 -6.30 -7.27 -7.63
CA LYS A 42 -5.27 -7.80 -6.72
C LYS A 42 -4.24 -6.74 -6.36
N VAL A 43 -3.54 -6.95 -5.26
CA VAL A 43 -2.29 -6.24 -4.94
C VAL A 43 -1.21 -6.76 -5.87
N LYS A 44 -0.55 -5.86 -6.62
CA LYS A 44 0.53 -6.20 -7.55
C LYS A 44 1.79 -5.44 -7.17
N LEU A 45 2.86 -6.18 -6.92
CA LEU A 45 4.21 -5.68 -6.65
C LEU A 45 5.15 -6.08 -7.80
N PRO A 46 6.20 -5.28 -8.07
CA PRO A 46 7.25 -5.67 -9.01
C PRO A 46 7.82 -7.05 -8.64
N GLY A 47 8.17 -7.83 -9.66
CA GLY A 47 8.89 -9.08 -9.49
C GLY A 47 10.23 -9.07 -10.21
N THR A 48 10.78 -10.26 -10.45
CA THR A 48 12.09 -10.44 -11.11
C THR A 48 12.13 -9.98 -12.56
N ALA A 49 10.97 -9.88 -13.22
CA ALA A 49 10.82 -9.40 -14.58
C ALA A 49 9.47 -8.68 -14.77
N PRO A 50 9.32 -7.81 -15.79
CA PRO A 50 8.07 -7.06 -16.03
C PRO A 50 6.82 -7.93 -16.24
N ASP A 51 6.98 -9.13 -16.78
CA ASP A 51 5.93 -10.12 -17.04
C ASP A 51 5.67 -11.04 -15.82
N ARG A 52 6.45 -10.90 -14.74
CA ARG A 52 6.39 -11.77 -13.55
C ARG A 52 6.16 -10.98 -12.26
N PRO A 53 5.02 -10.28 -12.10
CA PRO A 53 4.71 -9.54 -10.87
C PRO A 53 4.36 -10.46 -9.70
N ASN A 54 4.63 -10.01 -8.47
CA ASN A 54 4.11 -10.64 -7.26
C ASN A 54 2.66 -10.20 -7.07
N CYS A 55 1.72 -11.15 -7.12
CA CYS A 55 0.29 -10.88 -7.00
C CYS A 55 -0.27 -11.47 -5.70
N TYR A 56 -1.05 -10.67 -4.96
CA TYR A 56 -1.69 -11.08 -3.72
C TYR A 56 -3.16 -10.66 -3.71
N GLU A 57 -4.02 -11.46 -3.06
CA GLU A 57 -5.40 -11.07 -2.82
C GLU A 57 -5.47 -9.89 -1.85
N PHE A 58 -6.47 -9.03 -2.01
CA PHE A 58 -6.76 -8.02 -0.99
C PHE A 58 -7.16 -8.70 0.31
N GLY A 59 -6.65 -8.18 1.43
CA GLY A 59 -6.89 -8.74 2.77
C GLY A 59 -5.68 -9.48 3.35
N ILE A 60 -4.73 -9.93 2.51
CA ILE A 60 -3.42 -10.40 2.99
C ILE A 60 -2.69 -9.24 3.68
N SER A 61 -2.13 -9.49 4.85
CA SER A 61 -1.45 -8.45 5.61
C SER A 61 -0.14 -8.03 4.94
N TYR A 62 0.28 -6.79 5.15
CA TYR A 62 1.56 -6.31 4.63
C TYR A 62 2.75 -7.10 5.20
N GLU A 63 2.64 -7.63 6.42
CA GLU A 63 3.67 -8.47 7.03
C GLU A 63 3.82 -9.81 6.29
N GLU A 64 2.70 -10.47 5.96
CA GLU A 64 2.74 -11.71 5.18
C GLU A 64 3.36 -11.48 3.79
N ILE A 65 3.01 -10.38 3.13
CA ILE A 65 3.62 -9.99 1.85
C ILE A 65 5.14 -9.78 2.02
N TYR A 66 5.55 -9.06 3.06
CA TYR A 66 6.96 -8.80 3.33
C TYR A 66 7.75 -10.09 3.57
N GLN A 67 7.25 -11.00 4.41
CA GLN A 67 7.90 -12.28 4.67
C GLN A 67 7.97 -13.17 3.43
N ASP A 68 6.92 -13.20 2.61
CA ASP A 68 6.92 -13.93 1.33
C ASP A 68 8.02 -13.39 0.38
N LEU A 69 8.14 -12.07 0.24
CA LEU A 69 9.16 -11.46 -0.61
C LEU A 69 10.58 -11.71 -0.11
N LEU A 70 10.82 -11.59 1.20
CA LEU A 70 12.11 -11.92 1.80
C LEU A 70 12.51 -13.38 1.56
N ASN A 71 11.55 -14.30 1.66
CA ASN A 71 11.79 -15.73 1.44
C ASN A 71 12.03 -16.06 -0.04
N LYS A 72 11.43 -15.29 -0.97
CA LYS A 72 11.66 -15.45 -2.41
C LYS A 72 13.05 -15.02 -2.81
N ASP A 73 13.43 -13.79 -2.48
CA ASP A 73 14.74 -13.24 -2.80
C ASP A 73 15.03 -11.97 -1.98
N LYS A 74 15.67 -12.14 -0.83
CA LYS A 74 16.09 -11.03 0.04
C LYS A 74 17.03 -10.03 -0.64
N SER A 75 17.77 -10.43 -1.67
CA SER A 75 18.68 -9.51 -2.37
C SER A 75 17.92 -8.57 -3.32
N LEU A 76 16.82 -9.07 -3.91
CA LEU A 76 15.95 -8.31 -4.79
C LEU A 76 14.95 -7.43 -4.03
N TYR A 77 14.46 -7.92 -2.88
CA TYR A 77 13.52 -7.22 -2.00
C TYR A 77 14.19 -6.93 -0.65
N PRO A 78 14.99 -5.85 -0.55
CA PRO A 78 15.71 -5.49 0.66
C PRO A 78 14.80 -4.99 1.79
#